data_AF-A0A494YZ20-F1
#
_entry.id   AF-A0A494YZ20-F1
#
_cell.length_a   1.000
_cell.length_b   1.000
_cell.length_c   1.000
_cell.angle_alpha   90.00
_cell.angle_beta   90.00
_cell.angle_gamma   90.00
#
_symmetry.space_group_name_H-M   'P 1'
#
loop_
_entity.id
_entity.type
_entity.pdbx_description
1 polymer ?
#
loop_
_entity_poly.entity_id
_entity_poly.type
_entity_poly.pdbx_seq_one_letter_code
_entity_poly.pdbx_strand_id
1 'polypeptide(L)'
;MAEHHFHLKADWPGGRNSEGYIEAGNLKTKISIPPEMDGPGIGTNPDEMLLGAAATCYLITLAAMIERANIPLNEMSLESEGIVDVTNGIFTYKKIIHRPTVALKADATEEERRKLERLVEKAEKSCMISRAIQGNVELELEATLN
;
A
#
# COMPACT_ATOMS: atom_id res chain seq x y z
N MET A 1 7.97 26.94 -2.92
CA MET A 1 7.72 25.54 -2.51
C MET A 1 6.28 25.46 -2.07
N ALA A 2 5.54 24.44 -2.48
CA ALA A 2 4.17 24.21 -2.01
C ALA A 2 4.22 23.13 -0.93
N GLU A 3 3.62 23.39 0.23
CA GLU A 3 3.38 22.40 1.27
C GLU A 3 1.91 21.98 1.21
N HIS A 4 1.67 20.67 1.33
CA HIS A 4 0.32 20.10 1.32
C HIS A 4 0.07 19.45 2.68
N HIS A 5 -0.98 19.89 3.36
CA HIS A 5 -1.36 19.37 4.67
C HIS A 5 -2.52 18.38 4.55
N PHE A 6 -2.39 17.23 5.20
CA PHE A 6 -3.45 16.24 5.36
C PHE A 6 -3.84 16.19 6.83
N HIS A 7 -5.15 16.13 7.10
CA HIS A 7 -5.69 16.15 8.46
C HIS A 7 -6.49 14.89 8.73
N LEU A 8 -6.33 14.33 9.92
CA LEU A 8 -7.12 13.22 10.45
C LEU A 8 -7.69 13.62 11.81
N LYS A 9 -8.97 13.32 12.03
CA LYS A 9 -9.61 13.33 13.35
C LYS A 9 -9.85 11.90 13.80
N ALA A 10 -9.67 11.63 15.09
CA ALA A 10 -9.92 10.34 15.69
C ALA A 10 -10.64 10.51 17.03
N ASP A 11 -11.64 9.66 17.25
CA ASP A 11 -12.36 9.56 18.52
C ASP A 11 -12.13 8.17 19.10
N TRP A 12 -11.68 8.12 20.36
CA TRP A 12 -11.49 6.88 21.11
C TRP A 12 -12.11 7.01 22.50
N PRO A 13 -13.08 6.16 22.88
CA PRO A 13 -13.84 6.34 24.12
C PRO A 13 -13.05 5.94 25.40
N GLY A 14 -11.79 5.52 25.24
CA GLY A 14 -10.96 4.97 26.32
C GLY A 14 -11.06 3.45 26.41
N GLY A 15 -10.16 2.80 27.16
CA GLY A 15 -10.05 1.34 27.23
C GLY A 15 -9.35 0.74 26.00
N ARG A 16 -8.63 -0.38 26.19
CA ARG A 16 -7.83 -1.02 25.13
C ARG A 16 -8.71 -1.69 24.05
N ASN A 17 -9.80 -2.34 24.46
CA ASN A 17 -10.63 -3.16 23.57
C ASN A 17 -11.92 -2.44 23.14
N SER A 18 -11.84 -1.12 23.00
CA SER A 18 -12.96 -0.29 22.55
C SER A 18 -13.01 -0.20 21.02
N GLU A 19 -14.12 0.32 20.53
CA GLU A 19 -14.27 0.76 19.14
C GLU A 19 -14.02 2.27 19.09
N GLY A 20 -13.19 2.71 18.14
CA GLY A 20 -13.02 4.12 17.82
C GLY A 20 -13.47 4.43 16.41
N TYR A 21 -13.33 5.70 16.02
CA TYR A 21 -13.66 6.18 14.69
C TYR A 21 -12.60 7.14 14.19
N ILE A 22 -12.30 7.08 12.88
CA ILE A 22 -11.41 8.03 12.22
C ILE A 22 -12.10 8.72 11.04
N GLU A 23 -11.73 9.97 10.80
CA GLU A 23 -12.10 10.74 9.61
C GLU A 23 -10.88 11.48 9.04
N ALA A 24 -10.49 11.09 7.82
CA ALA A 24 -9.45 11.75 7.03
C ALA A 24 -9.91 11.86 5.56
N GLY A 25 -10.53 13.00 5.21
CA GLY A 25 -11.11 13.20 3.89
C GLY A 25 -12.16 12.12 3.57
N ASN A 26 -11.88 11.28 2.58
CA ASN A 26 -12.76 10.19 2.17
C ASN A 26 -12.57 8.90 2.99
N LEU A 27 -11.51 8.79 3.79
CA LEU A 27 -11.32 7.66 4.71
C LEU A 27 -12.08 7.93 6.00
N LYS A 28 -13.25 7.31 6.13
CA LYS A 28 -14.16 7.48 7.27
C LYS A 28 -14.61 6.11 7.76
N THR A 29 -14.05 5.63 8.86
CA THR A 29 -14.25 4.24 9.26
C THR A 29 -14.03 4.02 10.75
N LYS A 30 -14.56 2.90 11.23
CA LYS A 30 -14.31 2.40 12.59
C LYS A 30 -12.91 1.83 12.70
N ILE A 31 -12.32 1.95 13.88
CA ILE A 31 -11.01 1.38 14.20
C ILE A 31 -11.07 0.53 15.46
N SER A 32 -10.26 -0.54 15.49
CA SER A 32 -10.09 -1.37 16.68
C SER A 32 -8.77 -2.14 16.62
N ILE A 33 -8.33 -2.70 17.75
CA ILE A 33 -7.23 -3.67 17.76
C ILE A 33 -7.70 -4.95 17.03
N PRO A 34 -6.87 -5.52 16.13
CA PRO A 34 -7.23 -6.74 15.41
C PRO A 34 -7.23 -7.98 16.32
N PRO A 35 -7.95 -9.06 15.96
CA PRO A 35 -7.99 -10.30 16.75
C PRO A 35 -6.60 -10.92 16.99
N GLU A 36 -5.70 -10.82 16.02
CA GLU A 36 -4.31 -11.30 16.08
C GLU A 36 -3.48 -10.63 17.18
N MET A 37 -3.95 -9.49 17.72
CA MET A 37 -3.34 -8.75 18.83
C MET A 37 -4.26 -8.68 20.07
N ASP A 38 -5.11 -9.70 20.25
CA ASP A 38 -6.08 -9.84 21.34
C ASP A 38 -7.12 -8.70 21.39
N GLY A 39 -7.47 -8.15 20.23
CA GLY A 39 -8.45 -7.08 20.07
C GLY A 39 -9.82 -7.55 19.59
N PRO A 40 -10.82 -6.65 19.56
CA PRO A 40 -12.19 -7.00 19.21
C PRO A 40 -12.44 -7.14 17.69
N GLY A 41 -11.54 -6.65 16.81
CA GLY A 41 -11.66 -6.85 15.35
C GLY A 41 -12.90 -6.25 14.69
N ILE A 42 -13.44 -5.15 15.22
CA ILE A 42 -14.70 -4.53 14.76
C ILE A 42 -14.49 -3.59 13.57
N GLY A 43 -13.35 -2.90 13.52
CA GLY A 43 -12.97 -1.98 12.45
C GLY A 43 -11.58 -2.27 11.94
N THR A 44 -11.12 -1.43 11.01
CA THR A 44 -9.74 -1.51 10.52
C THR A 44 -8.74 -1.12 11.61
N ASN A 45 -7.46 -1.27 11.33
CA ASN A 45 -6.39 -1.04 12.31
C ASN A 45 -5.20 -0.32 11.65
N PRO A 46 -4.25 0.21 12.44
CA PRO A 46 -3.09 0.90 11.90
C PRO A 46 -2.25 0.06 10.93
N ASP A 47 -2.17 -1.26 11.12
CA ASP A 47 -1.39 -2.16 10.28
C ASP A 47 -1.97 -2.29 8.87
N GLU A 48 -3.29 -2.46 8.78
CA GLU A 48 -4.05 -2.42 7.52
C GLU A 48 -3.98 -1.05 6.85
N MET A 49 -4.04 0.04 7.63
CA MET A 49 -3.94 1.39 7.07
C MET A 49 -2.55 1.65 6.48
N LEU A 50 -1.49 1.20 7.14
CA LEU A 50 -0.13 1.31 6.61
C LEU A 50 0.01 0.50 5.31
N LEU A 51 -0.49 -0.74 5.30
CA LEU A 51 -0.50 -1.59 4.11
C LEU A 51 -1.28 -0.92 2.96
N GLY A 52 -2.47 -0.40 3.26
CA GLY A 52 -3.33 0.28 2.31
C GLY A 52 -2.68 1.54 1.74
N ALA A 53 -2.02 2.34 2.58
CA ALA A 53 -1.29 3.53 2.14
C ALA A 53 -0.11 3.18 1.22
N ALA A 54 0.69 2.16 1.57
CA ALA A 54 1.80 1.70 0.73
C ALA A 54 1.30 1.15 -0.61
N ALA A 55 0.33 0.23 -0.58
CA ALA A 55 -0.23 -0.41 -1.76
C ALA A 55 -0.88 0.58 -2.73
N THR A 56 -1.72 1.49 -2.22
CA THR A 56 -2.40 2.47 -3.08
C THR A 56 -1.43 3.51 -3.64
N CYS A 57 -0.41 3.93 -2.87
CA CYS A 57 0.63 4.82 -3.38
C CYS A 57 1.45 4.15 -4.49
N TYR A 58 1.84 2.88 -4.33
CA TYR A 58 2.51 2.10 -5.36
C TYR A 58 1.64 2.02 -6.63
N LEU A 59 0.37 1.61 -6.50
CA LEU A 59 -0.56 1.44 -7.61
C LEU A 59 -0.76 2.74 -8.40
N ILE A 60 -1.00 3.87 -7.72
CA ILE A 60 -1.18 5.18 -8.37
C ILE A 60 0.13 5.64 -9.04
N THR A 61 1.28 5.38 -8.41
CA THR A 61 2.59 5.71 -8.98
C THR A 61 2.84 4.94 -10.27
N LEU A 62 2.57 3.62 -10.27
CA LEU A 62 2.71 2.78 -11.45
C LEU A 62 1.75 3.22 -12.57
N ALA A 63 0.47 3.46 -12.25
CA ALA A 63 -0.52 3.96 -13.21
C ALA A 63 -0.04 5.24 -13.91
N ALA A 64 0.44 6.23 -13.14
CA ALA A 64 0.94 7.48 -13.67
C ALA A 64 2.19 7.31 -14.54
N MET A 65 3.06 6.34 -14.23
CA MET A 65 4.24 6.02 -15.05
C MET A 65 3.86 5.36 -16.37
N ILE A 66 2.93 4.40 -16.35
CA ILE A 66 2.42 3.69 -17.53
C ILE A 66 1.76 4.69 -18.49
N GLU A 67 0.91 5.57 -17.96
CA GLU A 67 0.24 6.63 -18.73
C GLU A 67 1.24 7.56 -19.40
N ARG A 68 2.20 8.13 -18.63
CA ARG A 68 3.25 9.02 -19.20
C ARG A 68 4.12 8.33 -20.24
N ALA A 69 4.28 7.01 -20.12
CA ALA A 69 5.06 6.21 -21.03
C ALA A 69 4.30 5.86 -22.33
N ASN A 70 3.00 6.19 -22.42
CA ASN A 70 2.08 5.81 -23.49
C ASN A 70 2.01 4.30 -23.72
N ILE A 71 2.15 3.50 -22.65
CA ILE A 71 2.07 2.04 -22.74
C ILE A 71 0.58 1.62 -22.80
N PRO A 72 0.18 0.75 -23.75
CA PRO A 72 -1.22 0.35 -23.94
C PRO A 72 -1.66 -0.66 -22.86
N LEU A 73 -2.02 -0.14 -21.69
CA LEU A 73 -2.53 -0.94 -20.57
C LEU A 73 -3.88 -1.59 -20.95
N ASN A 74 -4.01 -2.88 -20.63
CA ASN A 74 -5.28 -3.62 -20.70
C ASN A 74 -5.88 -3.81 -19.30
N GLU A 75 -5.08 -4.31 -18.36
CA GLU A 75 -5.52 -4.61 -16.99
C GLU A 75 -4.39 -4.32 -15.99
N MET A 76 -4.77 -3.87 -14.80
CA MET A 76 -3.86 -3.72 -13.68
C MET A 76 -4.59 -3.99 -12.37
N SER A 77 -4.05 -4.89 -11.57
CA SER A 77 -4.51 -5.18 -10.22
C SER A 77 -3.31 -5.30 -9.27
N LEU A 78 -3.58 -5.25 -7.97
CA LEU A 78 -2.56 -5.35 -6.94
C LEU A 78 -3.12 -6.12 -5.75
N GLU A 79 -2.42 -7.16 -5.36
CA GLU A 79 -2.54 -7.75 -4.03
C GLU A 79 -1.34 -7.33 -3.18
N SER A 80 -1.53 -7.20 -1.88
CA SER A 80 -0.44 -6.80 -0.98
C SER A 80 -0.58 -7.47 0.37
N GLU A 81 0.55 -7.79 0.97
CA GLU A 81 0.63 -8.48 2.25
C GLU A 81 1.54 -7.70 3.19
N GLY A 82 1.06 -7.48 4.41
CA GLY A 82 1.82 -6.90 5.51
C GLY A 82 2.19 -7.98 6.50
N ILE A 83 3.46 -8.06 6.88
CA ILE A 83 3.98 -9.06 7.82
C ILE A 83 4.43 -8.35 9.08
N VAL A 84 3.76 -8.65 10.19
CA VAL A 84 4.12 -8.20 11.53
C VAL A 84 4.81 -9.34 12.28
N ASP A 85 6.05 -9.11 12.72
CA ASP A 85 6.82 -10.02 13.54
C ASP A 85 6.55 -9.77 15.02
N VAL A 86 6.36 -10.84 15.79
CA VAL A 86 6.17 -10.77 17.23
C VAL A 86 7.24 -11.60 17.91
N THR A 87 8.31 -10.94 18.34
CA THR A 87 9.44 -11.57 19.02
C THR A 87 9.58 -10.98 20.42
N ASN A 88 9.57 -11.85 21.45
CA ASN A 88 9.68 -11.45 22.86
C ASN A 88 8.64 -10.39 23.29
N GLY A 89 7.44 -10.44 22.70
CA GLY A 89 6.35 -9.49 22.99
C GLY A 89 6.51 -8.11 22.33
N ILE A 90 7.52 -7.93 21.47
CA ILE A 90 7.71 -6.71 20.68
C ILE A 90 7.11 -6.94 19.29
N PHE A 91 6.13 -6.12 18.93
CA PHE A 91 5.51 -6.11 17.62
C PHE A 91 6.32 -5.22 16.68
N THR A 92 6.76 -5.77 15.55
CA THR A 92 7.52 -5.04 14.53
C THR A 92 6.89 -5.25 13.16
N TYR A 93 6.50 -4.17 12.49
CA TYR A 93 6.05 -4.25 11.10
C TYR A 93 7.25 -4.53 10.19
N LYS A 94 7.45 -5.79 9.84
CA LYS A 94 8.70 -6.29 9.28
C LYS A 94 8.79 -6.08 7.78
N LYS A 95 7.72 -6.43 7.06
CA LYS A 95 7.75 -6.52 5.60
C LYS A 95 6.41 -6.15 4.97
N ILE A 96 6.46 -5.53 3.80
CA ILE A 96 5.34 -5.44 2.86
C ILE A 96 5.74 -6.11 1.55
N ILE A 97 4.85 -6.95 1.02
CA ILE A 97 5.02 -7.60 -0.28
C ILE A 97 3.93 -7.08 -1.21
N HIS A 98 4.33 -6.44 -2.31
CA HIS A 98 3.42 -6.00 -3.37
C HIS A 98 3.42 -7.02 -4.52
N ARG A 99 2.23 -7.45 -4.95
CA ARG A 99 2.02 -8.46 -6.00
C ARG A 99 1.17 -7.89 -7.14
N PRO A 100 1.73 -6.98 -7.97
CA PRO A 100 0.98 -6.42 -9.08
C PRO A 100 0.80 -7.44 -10.20
N THR A 101 -0.40 -7.49 -10.76
CA THR A 101 -0.66 -8.15 -12.04
C THR A 101 -0.93 -7.07 -13.08
N VAL A 102 -0.13 -7.03 -14.15
CA VAL A 102 -0.26 -6.03 -15.21
C VAL A 102 -0.31 -6.72 -16.56
N ALA A 103 -1.37 -6.46 -17.32
CA ALA A 103 -1.52 -6.98 -18.67
C ALA A 103 -1.54 -5.83 -19.68
N LEU A 104 -0.76 -5.97 -20.76
CA LEU A 104 -0.83 -5.06 -21.91
C LEU A 104 -1.84 -5.54 -22.94
N LYS A 105 -2.27 -4.62 -23.82
CA LYS A 105 -3.10 -4.99 -24.96
C LYS A 105 -2.34 -5.92 -25.91
N ALA A 106 -3.07 -6.71 -26.69
CA ALA A 106 -2.49 -7.71 -27.59
C ALA A 106 -1.59 -7.11 -28.69
N ASP A 107 -1.80 -5.85 -29.04
CA ASP A 107 -1.01 -5.08 -30.01
C ASP A 107 0.23 -4.41 -29.39
N ALA A 108 0.50 -4.59 -28.09
CA ALA A 108 1.67 -4.04 -27.42
C ALA A 108 2.97 -4.63 -27.98
N THR A 109 3.90 -3.74 -28.29
CA THR A 109 5.23 -4.04 -28.80
C THR A 109 6.13 -4.64 -27.71
N GLU A 110 7.18 -5.34 -28.15
CA GLU A 110 8.22 -5.86 -27.25
C GLU A 110 8.95 -4.75 -26.49
N GLU A 111 9.10 -3.56 -27.10
CA GLU A 111 9.68 -2.39 -26.43
C GLU A 111 8.79 -1.91 -25.27
N GLU A 112 7.48 -1.86 -25.46
CA GLU A 112 6.53 -1.47 -24.42
C GLU A 112 6.50 -2.48 -23.27
N ARG A 113 6.62 -3.78 -23.56
CA ARG A 113 6.73 -4.84 -22.54
C ARG A 113 7.98 -4.67 -21.68
N ARG A 114 9.15 -4.48 -22.30
CA ARG A 114 10.40 -4.20 -21.58
C ARG A 114 10.36 -2.90 -20.80
N LYS A 115 9.65 -1.90 -21.31
CA LYS A 115 9.45 -0.64 -20.60
C LYS A 115 8.57 -0.86 -19.37
N LEU A 116 7.49 -1.62 -19.49
CA LEU A 116 6.62 -1.98 -18.37
C LEU A 116 7.41 -2.67 -17.25
N GLU A 117 8.22 -3.67 -17.55
CA GLU A 117 9.08 -4.37 -16.56
C GLU A 117 9.88 -3.37 -15.71
N ARG A 118 10.53 -2.39 -16.38
CA ARG A 118 11.30 -1.36 -15.69
C ARG A 118 10.43 -0.41 -14.86
N LEU A 119 9.23 -0.09 -15.33
CA LEU A 119 8.32 0.82 -14.63
C LEU A 119 7.75 0.18 -13.36
N VAL A 120 7.45 -1.12 -13.40
CA VAL A 120 6.95 -1.89 -12.26
C VAL A 120 7.96 -1.85 -11.10
N GLU A 121 9.23 -2.15 -11.36
CA GLU A 121 10.27 -2.02 -10.33
C GLU A 121 10.52 -0.56 -9.89
N LYS A 122 10.45 0.38 -10.85
CA LYS A 122 10.71 1.79 -10.58
C LYS A 122 9.60 2.41 -9.72
N ALA A 123 8.36 1.97 -9.86
CA ALA A 123 7.24 2.46 -9.08
C ALA A 123 7.47 2.22 -7.58
N GLU A 124 7.96 1.04 -7.19
CA GLU A 124 8.27 0.70 -5.79
C GLU A 124 9.29 1.68 -5.18
N LYS A 125 10.35 1.98 -5.93
CA LYS A 125 11.41 2.90 -5.47
C LYS A 125 11.00 4.37 -5.51
N SER A 126 9.94 4.70 -6.23
CA SER A 126 9.51 6.09 -6.47
C SER A 126 8.30 6.52 -5.66
N CYS A 127 7.46 5.58 -5.23
CA CYS A 127 6.29 5.89 -4.42
C CYS A 127 6.71 6.65 -3.14
N MET A 128 5.94 7.69 -2.82
CA MET A 128 6.19 8.53 -1.64
C MET A 128 6.15 7.72 -0.34
N ILE A 129 5.19 6.81 -0.19
CA ILE A 129 5.03 6.01 1.01
C ILE A 129 6.16 4.98 1.15
N SER A 130 6.50 4.24 0.08
CA SER A 130 7.65 3.31 0.07
C SER A 130 8.95 4.02 0.52
N ARG A 131 9.22 5.23 0.01
CA ARG A 131 10.39 6.02 0.45
C ARG A 131 10.30 6.51 1.89
N ALA A 132 9.10 6.80 2.39
CA ALA A 132 8.91 7.25 3.77
C ALA A 132 9.18 6.14 4.80
N ILE A 133 8.88 4.88 4.45
CA ILE A 133 9.06 3.72 5.33
C ILE A 133 10.36 2.95 5.08
N GLN A 134 11.09 3.30 4.03
CA GLN A 134 12.34 2.66 3.63
C GLN A 134 13.35 2.62 4.80
N GLY A 135 13.94 1.45 5.02
CA GLY A 135 14.92 1.22 6.10
C GLY A 135 14.29 0.82 7.44
N ASN A 136 12.98 1.01 7.61
CA ASN A 136 12.24 0.53 8.79
C ASN A 136 11.39 -0.71 8.47
N VAL A 137 10.81 -0.75 7.26
CA VAL A 137 10.01 -1.87 6.75
C VAL A 137 10.67 -2.42 5.50
N GLU A 138 10.85 -3.73 5.41
CA GLU A 138 11.34 -4.40 4.20
C GLU A 138 10.27 -4.35 3.10
N LEU A 139 10.66 -4.00 1.88
CA LEU A 139 9.76 -3.93 0.73
C LEU A 139 10.16 -4.96 -0.30
N GLU A 140 9.21 -5.78 -0.70
CA GLU A 140 9.38 -6.85 -1.67
C GLU A 140 8.32 -6.75 -2.77
N LEU A 141 8.70 -7.15 -3.98
CA LEU A 141 7.87 -7.03 -5.18
C LEU A 141 7.87 -8.36 -5.94
N GLU A 142 6.69 -8.94 -6.11
CA GLU A 142 6.46 -10.19 -6.85
C GLU A 142 5.49 -9.90 -8.01
N ALA A 143 6.02 -9.38 -9.12
CA ALA A 143 5.19 -8.93 -10.24
C ALA A 143 4.82 -10.06 -11.21
N THR A 144 3.58 -10.04 -11.72
CA THR A 144 3.12 -10.87 -12.84
C THR A 144 2.80 -9.98 -14.04
N LEU A 145 3.48 -10.19 -15.17
CA LEU A 145 3.36 -9.36 -16.37
C LEU A 145 2.90 -10.20 -17.57
N ASN A 146 1.81 -9.77 -18.21
CA ASN A 146 1.14 -10.50 -19.30
C ASN A 146 1.00 -9.65 -20.58
#